data_AF-A0A3M1ER92-F1
#
_entry.id   AF-A0A3M1ER92-F1
#
_cell.length_a   1.000
_cell.length_b   1.000
_cell.length_c   1.000
_cell.angle_alpha   90.00
_cell.angle_beta   90.00
_cell.angle_gamma   90.00
#
_symmetry.space_group_name_H-M   'P 1'
#
loop_
_entity.id
_entity.type
_entity.pdbx_description
1 polymer ?
#
loop_
_entity_poly.entity_id
_entity_poly.type
_entity_poly.pdbx_seq_one_letter_code
_entity_poly.pdbx_strand_id
1 'polypeptide(L)'
;MNSKSDRKHLVTRLWHMLRPGRGWRTVLAIGTVAIYTAIFFPLYHVMDGGAAALSVIPVAAAGWLFGLRAGVLAGVLAFLFNTLLLNLAGQPGWDAVIRAGGVPGSAALLLIGAVVGRLHDLEAQAKRDIAERRRVEEALQKSEERLRTIVSNVPIILFAVDKAGVFTLSEGKGLEALGAKPGEVVGRSVAD
;
A
#
# COMPACT_ATOMS: atom_id res chain seq x y z
N MET A 1 22.55 28.29 -11.67
CA MET A 1 21.26 27.59 -11.41
C MET A 1 21.20 26.38 -12.35
N ASN A 2 21.30 25.11 -11.93
CA ASN A 2 20.17 24.32 -11.42
C ASN A 2 20.62 22.90 -10.92
N SER A 3 21.53 22.81 -9.94
CA SER A 3 22.04 21.50 -9.43
C SER A 3 21.04 20.68 -8.61
N LYS A 4 19.86 21.25 -8.31
CA LYS A 4 18.76 20.56 -7.61
C LYS A 4 17.83 19.79 -8.55
N SER A 5 17.66 20.24 -9.80
CA SER A 5 16.82 19.56 -10.80
C SER A 5 17.48 18.27 -11.32
N ASP A 6 18.78 18.31 -11.62
CA ASP A 6 19.53 17.15 -12.10
C ASP A 6 19.64 16.03 -11.06
N ARG A 7 19.80 16.40 -9.77
CA ARG A 7 19.81 15.42 -8.68
C ARG A 7 18.48 14.67 -8.56
N LYS A 8 17.35 15.35 -8.74
CA LYS A 8 16.03 14.71 -8.70
C LYS A 8 15.85 13.74 -9.87
N HIS A 9 16.30 14.10 -11.07
CA HIS A 9 16.23 13.20 -12.23
C HIS A 9 17.15 11.97 -12.11
N LEU A 10 18.36 12.13 -11.58
CA LEU A 10 19.30 11.02 -11.36
C LEU A 10 18.79 10.04 -10.29
N VAL A 11 18.28 10.55 -9.17
CA VAL A 11 17.69 9.71 -8.11
C VAL A 11 16.46 8.96 -8.60
N THR A 12 15.63 9.60 -9.42
CA THR A 12 14.43 8.96 -10.00
C THR A 12 14.80 7.86 -11.02
N ARG A 13 15.85 8.06 -11.83
CA ARG A 13 16.35 7.03 -12.76
C ARG A 13 16.99 5.85 -12.03
N LEU A 14 17.80 6.09 -11.00
CA LEU A 14 18.39 5.04 -10.15
C LEU A 14 17.32 4.20 -9.45
N TRP A 15 16.24 4.85 -8.97
CA TRP A 15 15.10 4.15 -8.36
C TRP A 15 14.33 3.24 -9.33
N HIS A 16 14.25 3.62 -10.62
CA HIS A 16 13.60 2.79 -11.63
C HIS A 16 14.45 1.57 -12.06
N MET A 17 15.78 1.69 -12.02
CA MET A 17 16.70 0.56 -12.29
C MET A 17 16.78 -0.44 -11.14
N LEU A 18 16.62 0.01 -9.90
CA LEU A 18 16.68 -0.85 -8.70
C LEU A 18 15.33 -1.47 -8.33
N ARG A 19 14.26 -1.28 -9.11
CA ARG A 19 12.99 -1.95 -8.84
C ARG A 19 13.22 -3.46 -8.95
N PRO A 20 13.17 -4.20 -7.83
CA PRO A 20 13.33 -5.64 -7.88
C PRO A 20 12.21 -6.17 -8.77
N GLY A 21 12.57 -6.90 -9.83
CA GLY A 21 11.60 -7.52 -10.71
C GLY A 21 10.63 -8.41 -9.92
N ARG A 22 9.49 -8.77 -10.52
CA ARG A 22 8.45 -9.60 -9.88
C ARG A 22 9.04 -10.91 -9.27
N GLY A 23 10.17 -11.40 -9.79
CA GLY A 23 10.91 -12.57 -9.28
C GLY A 23 11.65 -12.40 -7.95
N TRP A 24 11.99 -11.17 -7.52
CA TRP A 24 12.69 -10.96 -6.23
C TRP A 24 11.87 -11.43 -5.03
N ARG A 25 10.54 -11.26 -5.07
CA ARG A 25 9.63 -11.76 -4.03
C ARG A 25 9.70 -13.28 -3.93
N THR A 26 9.80 -13.97 -5.06
CA THR A 26 9.96 -15.42 -5.12
C THR A 26 11.33 -15.85 -4.59
N VAL A 27 12.39 -15.14 -4.95
CA VAL A 27 13.75 -15.39 -4.43
C VAL A 27 13.79 -15.23 -2.90
N LEU A 28 13.16 -14.19 -2.36
CA LEU A 28 13.05 -14.01 -0.91
C LEU A 28 12.28 -15.14 -0.22
N ALA A 29 11.14 -15.54 -0.79
CA ALA A 29 10.33 -16.62 -0.21
C ALA A 29 11.05 -17.98 -0.26
N ILE A 30 11.78 -18.26 -1.34
CA ILE A 30 12.63 -19.46 -1.42
C ILE A 30 13.77 -19.36 -0.41
N GLY A 31 14.40 -18.18 -0.29
CA GLY A 31 15.47 -17.92 0.67
C GLY A 31 15.06 -18.16 2.12
N THR A 32 13.86 -17.72 2.53
CA THR A 32 13.37 -17.95 3.90
C THR A 32 13.14 -19.44 4.19
N VAL A 33 12.61 -20.20 3.22
CA VAL A 33 12.43 -21.65 3.35
C VAL A 33 13.79 -22.38 3.38
N ALA A 34 14.74 -21.97 2.54
CA ALA A 34 16.08 -22.56 2.51
C ALA A 34 16.84 -22.31 3.82
N ILE A 35 16.80 -21.07 4.34
CA ILE A 35 17.40 -20.70 5.63
C ILE A 35 16.75 -21.48 6.77
N TYR A 36 15.41 -21.55 6.79
CA TYR A 36 14.68 -22.34 7.77
C TYR A 36 15.15 -23.81 7.78
N THR A 37 15.23 -24.43 6.60
CA THR A 37 15.66 -25.83 6.46
C THR A 37 17.09 -26.05 6.93
N ALA A 38 18.01 -25.12 6.62
CA ALA A 38 19.41 -25.20 7.04
C ALA A 38 19.59 -25.07 8.55
N ILE A 39 18.78 -24.21 9.20
CA ILE A 39 18.81 -24.01 10.66
C ILE A 39 18.08 -25.13 11.40
N PHE A 40 17.09 -25.78 10.76
CA PHE A 40 16.26 -26.79 11.38
C PHE A 40 17.06 -27.94 11.98
N PHE A 41 17.97 -28.57 11.23
CA PHE A 41 18.75 -29.71 11.69
C PHE A 41 19.63 -29.43 12.93
N PRO A 42 20.51 -28.41 12.93
CA PRO A 42 21.34 -28.11 14.10
C PRO A 42 20.50 -27.66 15.29
N LEU A 43 19.43 -26.88 15.07
CA LEU A 43 18.58 -26.39 16.15
C LEU A 43 17.72 -27.49 16.76
N TYR A 44 17.31 -28.47 15.95
CA TYR A 44 16.53 -29.61 16.43
C TYR A 44 17.30 -30.43 17.47
N HIS A 45 18.61 -30.59 17.31
CA HIS A 45 19.47 -31.25 18.31
C HIS A 45 19.55 -30.51 19.66
N VAL A 46 19.15 -29.24 19.71
CA VAL A 46 19.23 -28.40 20.91
C VAL A 46 17.86 -28.22 21.59
N MET A 47 16.76 -28.23 20.82
CA MET A 47 15.45 -27.75 21.26
C MET A 47 14.30 -28.78 21.17
N ASP A 48 14.58 -30.07 20.95
CA ASP A 48 13.62 -31.20 20.98
C ASP A 48 12.18 -30.84 20.54
N GLY A 49 11.92 -30.81 19.22
CA GLY A 49 10.59 -30.52 18.66
C GLY A 49 10.25 -29.03 18.52
N GLY A 50 10.81 -28.16 19.37
CA GLY A 50 10.57 -26.71 19.34
C GLY A 50 11.04 -26.02 18.04
N ALA A 51 11.94 -26.65 17.29
CA ALA A 51 12.43 -26.12 16.01
C ALA A 51 11.32 -25.95 14.95
N ALA A 52 10.24 -26.74 15.03
CA ALA A 52 9.10 -26.63 14.10
C ALA A 52 8.36 -25.29 14.22
N ALA A 53 8.44 -24.60 15.36
CA ALA A 53 7.82 -23.29 15.57
C ALA A 53 8.43 -22.20 14.67
N LEU A 54 9.68 -22.35 14.21
CA LEU A 54 10.32 -21.39 13.31
C LEU A 54 9.71 -21.38 11.90
N SER A 55 8.91 -22.38 11.56
CA SER A 55 8.14 -22.39 10.30
C SER A 55 7.16 -21.22 10.17
N VAL A 56 6.87 -20.50 11.27
CA VAL A 56 6.14 -19.23 11.25
C VAL A 56 6.81 -18.22 10.31
N ILE A 57 8.14 -18.18 10.24
CA ILE A 57 8.90 -17.20 9.45
C ILE A 57 8.61 -17.35 7.94
N PRO A 58 8.83 -18.52 7.31
CA PRO A 58 8.50 -18.69 5.89
C PRO A 58 7.00 -18.56 5.59
N VAL A 59 6.12 -18.97 6.52
CA VAL A 59 4.65 -18.83 6.36
C VAL A 59 4.23 -17.35 6.38
N ALA A 60 4.71 -16.58 7.34
CA ALA A 60 4.47 -15.15 7.42
C ALA A 60 5.08 -14.41 6.23
N ALA A 61 6.30 -14.78 5.80
CA ALA A 61 6.93 -14.22 4.61
C ALA A 61 6.09 -14.47 3.35
N ALA A 62 5.54 -15.68 3.17
CA ALA A 62 4.66 -15.99 2.05
C ALA A 62 3.37 -15.15 2.07
N GLY A 63 2.74 -15.01 3.24
CA GLY A 63 1.58 -14.14 3.43
C GLY A 63 1.89 -12.68 3.11
N TRP A 64 3.02 -12.16 3.59
CA TRP A 64 3.42 -10.77 3.37
C TRP A 64 3.82 -10.47 1.92
N LEU A 65 4.42 -11.45 1.23
CA LEU A 65 4.89 -11.27 -0.14
C LEU A 65 3.81 -11.51 -1.19
N PHE A 66 2.80 -12.33 -0.91
CA PHE A 66 1.86 -12.78 -1.94
C PHE A 66 0.38 -12.72 -1.51
N GLY A 67 0.09 -12.23 -0.31
CA GLY A 67 -1.28 -12.00 0.18
C GLY A 67 -1.92 -13.22 0.83
N LEU A 68 -3.23 -13.14 1.09
CA LEU A 68 -3.99 -14.11 1.89
C LEU A 68 -3.87 -15.55 1.37
N ARG A 69 -4.11 -15.77 0.07
CA ARG A 69 -4.12 -17.11 -0.53
C ARG A 69 -2.78 -17.83 -0.36
N ALA A 70 -1.69 -17.09 -0.52
CA ALA A 70 -0.35 -17.64 -0.38
C ALA A 70 0.02 -17.90 1.08
N GLY A 71 -0.39 -17.02 2.02
CA GLY A 71 -0.18 -17.23 3.45
C GLY A 71 -0.91 -18.47 3.97
N VAL A 72 -2.16 -18.68 3.57
CA VAL A 72 -2.94 -19.88 3.92
C VAL A 72 -2.30 -21.12 3.31
N LEU A 73 -1.97 -21.09 2.01
CA LEU A 73 -1.33 -22.21 1.33
C LEU A 73 0.02 -22.57 1.97
N ALA A 74 0.83 -21.57 2.32
CA ALA A 74 2.09 -21.77 3.00
C ALA A 74 1.90 -22.39 4.39
N GLY A 75 0.87 -22.01 5.14
CA GLY A 75 0.55 -22.65 6.42
C GLY A 75 0.19 -24.13 6.28
N VAL A 76 -0.59 -24.50 5.25
CA VAL A 76 -0.91 -25.91 4.95
C VAL A 76 0.36 -26.68 4.54
N LEU A 77 1.16 -26.10 3.64
CA LEU A 77 2.40 -26.73 3.16
C LEU A 77 3.45 -26.85 4.26
N ALA A 78 3.54 -25.89 5.18
CA ALA A 78 4.47 -25.92 6.30
C ALA A 78 4.21 -27.12 7.23
N PHE A 79 2.94 -27.52 7.39
CA PHE A 79 2.60 -28.72 8.16
C PHE A 79 3.15 -29.99 7.52
N LEU A 80 2.92 -30.17 6.21
CA LEU A 80 3.44 -31.32 5.45
C LEU A 80 4.97 -31.32 5.42
N PHE A 81 5.56 -30.14 5.22
CA PHE A 81 7.00 -29.96 5.14
C PHE A 81 7.69 -30.25 6.48
N ASN A 82 7.16 -29.75 7.60
CA ASN A 82 7.70 -30.04 8.93
C ASN A 82 7.62 -31.53 9.25
N THR A 83 6.52 -32.19 8.90
CA THR A 83 6.37 -33.64 9.07
C THR A 83 7.44 -34.41 8.29
N LEU A 84 7.72 -33.99 7.05
CA LEU A 84 8.79 -34.58 6.24
C LEU A 84 10.17 -34.37 6.87
N LEU A 85 10.47 -33.16 7.35
CA LEU A 85 11.75 -32.86 7.99
C LEU A 85 11.98 -33.68 9.27
N LEU A 86 10.93 -33.87 10.07
CA LEU A 86 11.01 -34.68 11.29
C LEU A 86 11.21 -36.16 11.00
N ASN A 87 10.57 -36.67 9.95
CA ASN A 87 10.78 -38.05 9.50
C ASN A 87 12.22 -38.25 8.98
N LEU A 88 12.75 -37.29 8.21
CA LEU A 88 14.15 -37.30 7.77
C LEU A 88 15.15 -37.19 8.93
N ALA A 89 14.77 -36.56 10.03
CA ALA A 89 15.55 -36.49 11.26
C ALA A 89 15.47 -37.79 12.11
N GLY A 90 14.80 -38.84 11.62
CA GLY A 90 14.74 -40.16 12.27
C GLY A 90 13.68 -40.28 13.38
N GLN A 91 12.72 -39.36 13.45
CA GLN A 91 11.64 -39.37 14.45
C GLN A 91 10.30 -39.75 13.82
N PRO A 92 9.36 -40.38 14.56
CA PRO A 92 7.98 -40.58 14.09
C PRO A 92 7.31 -39.22 13.92
N GLY A 93 7.36 -38.69 12.69
CA GLY A 93 7.15 -37.27 12.40
C GLY A 93 5.78 -36.73 12.84
N TRP A 94 4.74 -37.57 12.82
CA TRP A 94 3.40 -37.18 13.26
C TRP A 94 3.26 -37.14 14.78
N ASP A 95 3.88 -38.08 15.49
CA ASP A 95 3.78 -38.14 16.95
C ASP A 95 4.59 -37.03 17.62
N ALA A 96 5.74 -36.65 17.05
CA ALA A 96 6.55 -35.54 17.53
C ALA A 96 5.82 -34.20 17.34
N VAL A 97 5.17 -33.99 16.19
CA VAL A 97 4.34 -32.81 15.94
C VAL A 97 3.19 -32.80 16.93
N ILE A 98 2.38 -33.87 17.01
CA ILE A 98 1.17 -33.94 17.86
C ILE A 98 1.52 -33.78 19.35
N ARG A 99 2.59 -34.40 19.86
CA ARG A 99 3.01 -34.28 21.27
C ARG A 99 3.62 -32.92 21.63
N ALA A 100 4.27 -32.24 20.68
CA ALA A 100 4.81 -30.89 20.87
C ALA A 100 3.80 -29.76 20.52
N GLY A 101 2.49 -30.04 20.57
CA GLY A 101 1.42 -29.06 20.30
C GLY A 101 0.83 -29.11 18.88
N GLY A 102 0.89 -30.25 18.20
CA GLY A 102 0.76 -30.41 16.74
C GLY A 102 -0.60 -30.26 16.08
N VAL A 103 -1.63 -29.85 16.81
CA VAL A 103 -2.89 -29.37 16.22
C VAL A 103 -3.06 -27.87 16.51
N PRO A 104 -2.89 -27.39 17.76
CA PRO A 104 -2.86 -25.96 18.05
C PRO A 104 -1.77 -25.19 17.27
N GLY A 105 -0.56 -25.74 17.12
CA GLY A 105 0.56 -25.08 16.45
C GLY A 105 0.36 -24.93 14.94
N SER A 106 -0.21 -25.94 14.29
CA SER A 106 -0.51 -25.91 12.85
C SER A 106 -1.70 -25.00 12.56
N ALA A 107 -2.72 -25.00 13.44
CA ALA A 107 -3.78 -24.02 13.40
C ALA A 107 -3.25 -22.58 13.58
N ALA A 108 -2.28 -22.38 14.49
CA ALA A 108 -1.63 -21.08 14.66
C ALA A 108 -0.86 -20.65 13.40
N LEU A 109 -0.16 -21.55 12.71
CA LEU A 109 0.51 -21.24 11.44
C LEU A 109 -0.47 -20.83 10.34
N LEU A 110 -1.60 -21.53 10.23
CA LEU A 110 -2.66 -21.16 9.29
C LEU A 110 -3.24 -19.79 9.62
N LEU A 111 -3.52 -19.52 10.90
CA LEU A 111 -4.02 -18.23 11.36
C LEU A 111 -3.01 -17.11 11.09
N ILE A 112 -1.73 -17.32 11.37
CA ILE A 112 -0.67 -16.34 11.11
C ILE A 112 -0.55 -16.07 9.62
N GLY A 113 -0.47 -17.11 8.78
CA GLY A 113 -0.43 -16.96 7.34
C GLY A 113 -1.66 -16.21 6.81
N ALA A 114 -2.84 -16.51 7.34
CA ALA A 114 -4.09 -15.84 6.97
C ALA A 114 -4.10 -14.37 7.40
N VAL A 115 -3.76 -14.07 8.65
CA VAL A 115 -3.75 -12.71 9.21
C VAL A 115 -2.72 -11.85 8.48
N VAL A 116 -1.49 -12.33 8.33
CA VAL A 116 -0.42 -11.59 7.64
C VAL A 116 -0.78 -11.35 6.18
N GLY A 117 -1.32 -12.37 5.50
CA GLY A 117 -1.76 -12.22 4.13
C GLY A 117 -2.95 -11.26 3.98
N ARG A 118 -3.91 -11.28 4.92
CA ARG A 118 -5.04 -10.35 4.93
C ARG A 118 -4.59 -8.91 5.15
N LEU A 119 -3.62 -8.67 6.03
CA LEU A 119 -3.06 -7.35 6.28
C LEU A 119 -2.35 -6.80 5.03
N HIS A 120 -1.59 -7.64 4.30
CA HIS A 120 -0.97 -7.22 3.04
C HIS A 120 -2.02 -6.80 2.00
N ASP A 121 -3.10 -7.59 1.86
CA ASP A 121 -4.16 -7.29 0.89
C ASP A 121 -4.90 -5.99 1.24
N LEU A 122 -5.16 -5.76 2.53
CA LEU A 122 -5.77 -4.51 3.02
C LEU A 122 -4.87 -3.31 2.80
N GLU A 123 -3.58 -3.43 3.09
CA GLU A 123 -2.59 -2.37 2.81
C GLU A 123 -2.55 -2.04 1.32
N ALA A 124 -2.55 -3.06 0.45
CA ALA A 124 -2.56 -2.88 -1.00
C ALA A 124 -3.85 -2.22 -1.50
N GLN A 125 -5.01 -2.52 -0.89
CA GLN A 125 -6.28 -1.85 -1.16
C GLN A 125 -6.23 -0.38 -0.72
N ALA A 126 -5.90 -0.11 0.53
CA ALA A 126 -5.83 1.25 1.07
C ALA A 126 -4.87 2.15 0.26
N LYS A 127 -3.71 1.62 -0.15
CA LYS A 127 -2.77 2.37 -1.01
C LYS A 127 -3.35 2.73 -2.37
N ARG A 128 -4.14 1.82 -2.98
CA ARG A 128 -4.83 2.10 -4.26
C ARG A 128 -5.89 3.17 -4.07
N ASP A 129 -6.73 3.04 -3.05
CA ASP A 129 -7.80 3.99 -2.77
C ASP A 129 -7.26 5.40 -2.49
N ILE A 130 -6.17 5.51 -1.72
CA ILE A 130 -5.50 6.79 -1.46
C ILE A 130 -4.90 7.36 -2.74
N ALA A 131 -4.26 6.53 -3.57
CA ALA A 131 -3.68 6.99 -4.83
C ALA A 131 -4.73 7.48 -5.82
N GLU A 132 -5.88 6.82 -5.89
CA GLU A 132 -7.02 7.22 -6.71
C GLU A 132 -7.63 8.53 -6.23
N ARG A 133 -7.90 8.64 -4.92
CA ARG A 133 -8.41 9.89 -4.31
C ARG A 133 -7.50 11.08 -4.61
N ARG A 134 -6.19 10.92 -4.40
CA ARG A 134 -5.21 11.98 -4.68
C ARG A 134 -5.22 12.40 -6.15
N ARG A 135 -5.33 11.45 -7.08
CA ARG A 135 -5.42 11.77 -8.52
C ARG A 135 -6.67 12.58 -8.86
N VAL A 136 -7.80 12.25 -8.25
CA VAL A 136 -9.06 12.98 -8.45
C VAL A 136 -8.96 14.39 -7.85
N GLU A 137 -8.43 14.52 -6.64
CA GLU A 137 -8.21 15.82 -5.97
C GLU A 137 -7.25 16.71 -6.77
N GLU A 138 -6.11 16.17 -7.22
CA GLU A 138 -5.15 16.91 -8.06
C GLU A 138 -5.76 17.34 -9.40
N ALA A 139 -6.58 16.49 -10.02
CA ALA A 139 -7.28 16.82 -11.26
C ALA A 139 -8.32 17.93 -11.05
N LEU A 140 -9.08 17.87 -9.93
CA LEU A 140 -10.05 18.89 -9.56
C LEU A 140 -9.34 20.23 -9.32
N GLN A 141 -8.32 20.25 -8.46
CA GLN A 141 -7.56 21.45 -8.14
C GLN A 141 -6.97 22.08 -9.41
N LYS A 142 -6.38 21.28 -10.29
CA LYS A 142 -5.84 21.78 -11.56
C LYS A 142 -6.93 22.36 -12.47
N SER A 143 -8.13 21.78 -12.48
CA SER A 143 -9.25 22.31 -13.26
C SER A 143 -9.76 23.63 -12.67
N GLU A 144 -9.88 23.71 -11.34
CA GLU A 144 -10.29 24.94 -10.64
C GLU A 144 -9.29 26.06 -10.86
N GLU A 145 -7.99 25.78 -10.70
CA GLU A 145 -6.92 26.75 -10.98
C GLU A 145 -6.94 27.23 -12.43
N ARG A 146 -7.17 26.31 -13.38
CA ARG A 146 -7.29 26.65 -14.79
C ARG A 146 -8.52 27.52 -15.06
N LEU A 147 -9.68 27.15 -14.52
CA LEU A 147 -10.92 27.94 -14.66
C LEU A 147 -10.75 29.33 -14.05
N ARG A 148 -10.21 29.41 -12.82
CA ARG A 148 -9.92 30.68 -12.14
C ARG A 148 -8.96 31.55 -12.94
N THR A 149 -7.94 30.96 -13.55
CA THR A 149 -6.97 31.68 -14.40
C THR A 149 -7.62 32.18 -15.69
N ILE A 150 -8.49 31.39 -16.32
CA ILE A 150 -9.21 31.81 -17.53
C ILE A 150 -10.16 32.96 -17.19
N VAL A 151 -11.03 32.77 -16.19
CA VAL A 151 -12.03 33.77 -15.80
C VAL A 151 -11.36 35.08 -15.42
N SER A 152 -10.29 35.06 -14.62
CA SER A 152 -9.62 36.28 -14.15
C SER A 152 -8.89 37.06 -15.25
N ASN A 153 -8.54 36.42 -16.38
CA ASN A 153 -7.75 37.05 -17.44
C ASN A 153 -8.53 37.40 -18.71
N VAL A 154 -9.72 36.81 -18.91
CA VAL A 154 -10.57 37.14 -20.07
C VAL A 154 -11.29 38.47 -19.81
N PRO A 155 -11.44 39.36 -20.82
CA PRO A 155 -12.16 40.63 -20.70
C PRO A 155 -13.70 40.43 -20.68
N ILE A 156 -14.17 39.53 -19.82
CA ILE A 156 -15.57 39.31 -19.50
C ILE A 156 -15.83 39.78 -18.08
N ILE A 157 -17.08 40.13 -17.81
CA ILE A 157 -17.60 40.33 -16.46
C ILE A 157 -18.47 39.13 -16.15
N LEU A 158 -18.10 38.35 -15.14
CA LEU A 158 -18.89 37.22 -14.66
C LEU A 158 -19.43 37.57 -13.29
N PHE A 159 -20.75 37.57 -13.14
CA PHE A 159 -21.41 37.74 -11.85
C PHE A 159 -22.46 36.66 -11.63
N ALA A 160 -22.68 36.30 -10.37
CA ALA A 160 -23.79 35.45 -9.95
C ALA A 160 -24.55 36.15 -8.83
N VAL A 161 -25.86 35.93 -8.75
CA VAL A 161 -26.73 36.48 -7.72
C VAL A 161 -27.56 35.38 -7.09
N ASP A 162 -27.91 35.52 -5.81
CA ASP A 162 -28.84 34.61 -5.14
C ASP A 162 -30.31 34.96 -5.43
N LYS A 163 -31.24 34.22 -4.80
CA LYS A 163 -32.69 34.43 -4.97
C LYS A 163 -33.17 35.81 -4.50
N ALA A 164 -32.43 36.48 -3.62
CA ALA A 164 -32.74 37.81 -3.13
C ALA A 164 -32.10 38.91 -4.00
N GLY A 165 -31.37 38.54 -5.06
CA GLY A 165 -30.66 39.48 -5.91
C GLY A 165 -29.35 39.98 -5.30
N VAL A 166 -28.79 39.27 -4.32
CA VAL A 166 -27.48 39.62 -3.73
C VAL A 166 -26.38 38.97 -4.56
N PHE A 167 -25.36 39.75 -4.94
CA PHE A 167 -24.20 39.23 -5.67
C PHE A 167 -23.44 38.18 -4.83
N THR A 168 -23.30 36.98 -5.37
CA THR A 168 -22.56 35.86 -4.76
C THR A 168 -21.21 35.62 -5.44
N LEU A 169 -21.01 36.13 -6.65
CA LEU A 169 -19.75 36.08 -7.39
C LEU A 169 -19.62 37.34 -8.25
N SER A 170 -18.40 37.88 -8.34
CA SER A 170 -18.05 38.98 -9.24
C SER A 170 -16.58 38.83 -9.64
N GLU A 171 -16.32 38.35 -10.84
CA GLU A 171 -14.98 38.00 -11.33
C GLU A 171 -14.79 38.45 -12.79
N GLY A 172 -13.53 38.51 -13.21
CA GLY A 172 -13.14 38.75 -14.60
C GLY A 172 -12.57 40.12 -14.90
N LYS A 173 -11.74 40.19 -15.94
CA LYS A 173 -10.95 41.39 -16.27
C LYS A 173 -11.78 42.53 -16.82
N GLY A 174 -13.00 42.26 -17.29
CA GLY A 174 -13.92 43.29 -17.76
C GLY A 174 -14.39 44.25 -16.66
N LEU A 175 -14.26 43.87 -15.38
CA LEU A 175 -14.59 44.74 -14.23
C LEU A 175 -13.71 45.99 -14.17
N GLU A 176 -12.48 45.92 -14.69
CA GLU A 176 -11.56 47.07 -14.76
C GLU A 176 -12.16 48.21 -15.59
N ALA A 177 -12.93 47.90 -16.64
CA ALA A 177 -13.63 48.89 -17.46
C ALA A 177 -14.76 49.61 -16.69
N LEU A 178 -15.28 48.98 -15.64
CA LEU A 178 -16.27 49.55 -14.71
C LEU A 178 -15.62 50.20 -13.48
N GLY A 179 -14.28 50.20 -13.37
CA GLY A 179 -13.56 50.70 -12.22
C GLY A 179 -13.71 49.84 -10.95
N ALA A 180 -14.22 48.61 -11.08
CA ALA A 180 -14.48 47.69 -9.97
C ALA A 180 -13.42 46.59 -9.89
N LYS A 181 -13.16 46.07 -8.69
CA LYS A 181 -12.27 44.91 -8.46
C LYS A 181 -13.07 43.60 -8.37
N PRO A 182 -12.46 42.45 -8.73
CA PRO A 182 -13.05 41.15 -8.45
C PRO A 182 -13.41 41.01 -6.96
N GLY A 183 -14.60 40.52 -6.68
CA GLY A 183 -15.15 40.34 -5.33
C GLY A 183 -15.73 41.60 -4.66
N GLU A 184 -15.53 42.80 -5.22
CA GLU A 184 -15.88 44.06 -4.54
C GLU A 184 -17.39 44.25 -4.31
N VAL A 185 -18.21 43.76 -5.22
CA VAL A 185 -19.67 43.87 -5.16
C VAL A 185 -20.33 42.65 -4.52
N VAL A 186 -19.57 41.61 -4.15
CA VAL A 186 -20.13 40.41 -3.49
C VAL A 186 -20.75 40.80 -2.15
N GLY A 187 -21.99 40.37 -1.92
CA GLY A 187 -22.78 40.73 -0.75
C GLY A 187 -23.63 41.99 -0.92
N ARG A 188 -23.55 42.70 -2.04
CA ARG A 188 -24.44 43.84 -2.35
C ARG A 188 -25.69 43.38 -3.09
N SER A 189 -26.79 44.10 -2.89
CA SER A 189 -28.03 43.90 -3.65
C SER A 189 -27.89 44.51 -5.05
N VAL A 190 -28.51 43.89 -6.06
CA VAL A 190 -28.61 44.45 -7.42
C VAL A 190 -29.55 45.66 -7.48
N ALA A 191 -30.44 45.80 -6.49
CA ALA A 191 -31.45 46.86 -6.45
C ALA A 191 -31.00 48.14 -5.75
N ASP A 192 -29.80 48.15 -5.14
CA ASP A 192 -29.18 49.30 -4.48
C ASP A 192 -28.32 50.12 -5.46
#